data_AF-A0A3P6S9U0-F1
#
_entry.id   AF-A0A3P6S9U0-F1
#
_cell.length_a   1.000
_cell.length_b   1.000
_cell.length_c   1.000
_cell.angle_alpha   90.00
_cell.angle_beta   90.00
_cell.angle_gamma   90.00
#
_symmetry.space_group_name_H-M   'P 1'
#
loop_
_entity.id
_entity.type
_entity.pdbx_description
1 polymer ?
#
loop_
_entity_poly.entity_id
_entity_poly.type
_entity_poly.pdbx_seq_one_letter_code
_entity_poly.pdbx_strand_id
1 'polypeptide(L)'
;MLILPLLAALFFTTTAFRTQSAGVRGTLMCGDVPLANTKVKLWDEDATDMDDLLQEGRTNAYGYFELSGYTSEITTIDPILKIYHDCNDGMMEG
;
A
#
# COMPACT_ATOMS: atom_id res chain seq x y z
N MET A 1 -43.16 -11.62 28.40
CA MET A 1 -41.68 -11.76 28.41
C MET A 1 -41.14 -12.10 27.00
N LEU A 2 -41.52 -11.34 25.97
CA LEU A 2 -40.99 -11.50 24.59
C LEU A 2 -40.39 -10.20 24.02
N ILE A 3 -40.42 -9.12 24.79
CA ILE A 3 -40.00 -7.78 24.35
C ILE A 3 -38.46 -7.64 24.40
N LEU A 4 -37.83 -8.33 25.36
CA LEU A 4 -36.37 -8.30 25.59
C LEU A 4 -35.53 -8.95 24.46
N PRO A 5 -35.88 -10.14 23.92
CA PRO A 5 -35.15 -10.70 22.77
C PRO A 5 -35.42 -9.96 21.45
N LEU A 6 -36.58 -9.29 21.31
CA LEU A 6 -36.91 -8.48 20.13
C LEU A 6 -36.06 -7.20 20.05
N LEU A 7 -35.73 -6.59 21.19
CA LEU A 7 -34.80 -5.46 21.28
C LEU A 7 -33.34 -5.87 21.02
N ALA A 8 -32.94 -7.09 21.37
CA ALA A 8 -31.59 -7.60 21.10
C ALA A 8 -31.36 -7.89 19.59
N ALA A 9 -32.41 -8.22 18.83
CA ALA A 9 -32.34 -8.48 17.39
C ALA A 9 -32.15 -7.21 16.53
N LEU A 10 -32.17 -6.02 17.12
CA LEU A 10 -32.01 -4.73 16.41
C LEU A 10 -30.57 -4.22 16.35
N PHE A 11 -29.61 -4.92 16.98
CA PHE A 11 -28.19 -4.55 16.92
C PHE A 11 -27.45 -5.35 15.83
N PHE A 12 -27.81 -5.13 14.57
CA PHE A 12 -26.94 -5.53 13.46
C PHE A 12 -25.86 -4.46 13.28
N THR A 13 -24.62 -4.76 13.66
CA THR A 13 -23.47 -3.92 13.31
C THR A 13 -23.18 -4.11 11.83
N THR A 14 -23.48 -3.10 11.02
CA THR A 14 -23.12 -3.12 9.60
C THR A 14 -21.64 -2.78 9.45
N THR A 15 -20.83 -3.74 9.00
CA THR A 15 -19.47 -3.46 8.50
C THR A 15 -19.59 -2.90 7.09
N ALA A 16 -19.15 -1.66 6.88
CA ALA A 16 -19.15 -1.01 5.58
C ALA A 16 -17.72 -0.85 5.07
N PHE A 17 -17.55 -0.91 3.76
CA PHE A 17 -16.31 -0.52 3.10
C PHE A 17 -16.00 0.94 3.42
N ARG A 18 -14.74 1.22 3.77
CA ARG A 18 -14.22 2.56 4.00
C ARG A 18 -13.11 2.81 3.00
N THR A 19 -13.18 3.96 2.35
CA THR A 19 -12.05 4.45 1.56
C THR A 19 -10.95 4.91 2.51
N GLN A 20 -9.77 4.33 2.34
CA GLN A 20 -8.57 4.66 3.10
C GLN A 20 -7.46 5.02 2.12
N SER A 21 -6.51 5.84 2.54
CA SER A 21 -5.43 6.31 1.68
C SER A 21 -4.09 6.30 2.39
N ALA A 22 -3.05 6.12 1.61
CA ALA A 22 -1.67 6.13 2.07
C ALA A 22 -0.80 6.91 1.08
N GLY A 23 0.31 7.47 1.57
CA GLY A 23 1.27 8.18 0.76
C GLY A 23 2.68 8.02 1.31
N VAL A 24 3.65 7.95 0.41
CA VAL A 24 5.07 7.74 0.72
C VAL A 24 5.93 8.55 -0.23
N ARG A 25 6.96 9.19 0.32
CA ARG A 25 7.98 9.91 -0.45
C ARG A 25 9.35 9.64 0.13
N GLY A 26 10.37 9.70 -0.71
CA GLY A 26 11.74 9.47 -0.27
C GLY A 26 12.74 9.64 -1.40
N THR A 27 14.00 9.41 -1.08
CA THR A 27 15.12 9.42 -2.03
C THR A 27 15.87 8.11 -1.93
N LEU A 28 16.03 7.41 -3.05
CA LEU A 28 16.80 6.18 -3.13
C LEU A 28 18.25 6.48 -3.51
N MET A 29 19.17 5.79 -2.83
CA MET A 29 20.61 5.86 -3.05
C MET A 29 21.14 4.46 -3.32
N CYS A 30 22.14 4.35 -4.19
CA CYS A 30 22.93 3.17 -4.43
C CYS A 30 24.39 3.47 -4.06
N GLY A 31 24.79 3.09 -2.85
CA GLY A 31 26.00 3.66 -2.24
C GLY A 31 25.85 5.18 -2.11
N ASP A 32 26.83 5.92 -2.62
CA ASP A 32 26.86 7.40 -2.56
C ASP A 32 26.16 8.08 -3.74
N VAL A 33 25.58 7.33 -4.67
CA VAL A 33 24.98 7.86 -5.92
C VAL A 33 23.45 7.76 -5.85
N PRO A 34 22.69 8.81 -6.25
CA PRO A 34 21.23 8.70 -6.36
C PRO A 34 20.80 7.60 -7.30
N LEU A 35 19.90 6.73 -6.84
CA LEU A 35 19.39 5.62 -7.62
C LEU A 35 18.22 6.10 -8.46
N ALA A 36 18.55 6.69 -9.61
CA ALA A 36 17.59 7.25 -10.57
C ALA A 36 16.87 6.17 -11.37
N ASN A 37 15.71 6.55 -11.94
CA ASN A 37 14.93 5.70 -12.84
C ASN A 37 14.63 4.31 -12.25
N THR A 38 14.40 4.19 -10.95
CA THR A 38 14.11 2.93 -10.26
C THR A 38 12.63 2.79 -10.04
N LYS A 39 12.07 1.61 -10.35
CA LYS A 39 10.63 1.36 -10.23
C LYS A 39 10.27 1.25 -8.76
N VAL A 40 9.23 1.98 -8.37
CA VAL A 40 8.66 1.96 -7.03
C VAL A 40 7.16 1.75 -7.13
N LYS A 41 6.60 0.95 -6.23
CA LYS A 41 5.16 0.69 -6.16
C LYS A 41 4.68 0.74 -4.72
N LEU A 42 3.59 1.46 -4.50
CA LEU A 42 2.84 1.44 -3.26
C LEU A 42 1.67 0.47 -3.45
N TRP A 43 1.63 -0.55 -2.61
CA TRP A 43 0.59 -1.58 -2.57
C TRP A 43 -0.13 -1.56 -1.24
N ASP A 44 -1.36 -2.04 -1.23
CA ASP A 44 -1.98 -2.67 -0.07
C ASP A 44 -1.59 -4.15 -0.07
N GLU A 45 -1.09 -4.68 1.05
CA GLU A 45 -0.90 -6.13 1.21
C GLU A 45 -2.02 -6.71 2.06
N ASP A 46 -2.85 -7.55 1.44
CA ASP A 46 -4.00 -8.13 2.10
C ASP A 46 -3.73 -9.55 2.60
N ALA A 47 -4.13 -9.83 3.83
CA ALA A 47 -4.04 -11.18 4.38
C ALA A 47 -5.11 -12.12 3.80
N THR A 48 -6.22 -11.58 3.27
CA THR A 48 -7.44 -12.34 2.96
C THR A 48 -7.94 -12.22 1.52
N ASP A 49 -7.49 -11.21 0.79
CA ASP A 49 -7.83 -10.90 -0.60
C ASP A 49 -6.58 -10.58 -1.41
N MET A 50 -6.75 -10.04 -2.62
CA MET A 50 -5.63 -9.80 -3.54
C MET A 50 -5.04 -8.42 -3.27
N ASP A 51 -3.70 -8.35 -3.13
CA ASP A 51 -2.96 -7.08 -3.01
C ASP A 51 -3.43 -6.02 -4.02
N ASP A 52 -3.82 -4.86 -3.50
CA ASP A 52 -4.27 -3.73 -4.30
C ASP A 52 -3.10 -2.80 -4.68
N LEU A 53 -2.89 -2.56 -5.98
CA LEU A 53 -1.91 -1.57 -6.43
C LEU A 53 -2.47 -0.16 -6.23
N LEU A 54 -1.94 0.57 -5.25
CA LEU A 54 -2.35 1.94 -4.95
C LEU A 54 -1.76 2.95 -5.96
N GLN A 55 -0.45 2.91 -6.18
CA GLN A 55 0.23 3.72 -7.22
C GLN A 55 1.58 3.12 -7.62
N GLU A 56 1.99 3.30 -8.87
CA GLU A 56 3.35 3.04 -9.33
C GLU A 56 4.05 4.30 -9.86
N GLY A 57 5.38 4.31 -9.79
CA GLY A 57 6.19 5.39 -10.32
C GLY A 57 7.65 5.00 -10.48
N ARG A 58 8.49 5.99 -10.80
CA ARG A 58 9.94 5.83 -10.88
C ARG A 58 10.64 6.99 -10.20
N THR A 59 11.79 6.73 -9.61
CA THR A 59 12.65 7.79 -9.06
C THR A 59 13.16 8.72 -10.14
N ASN A 60 13.27 10.01 -9.83
CA ASN A 60 13.84 11.01 -10.75
C ASN A 60 15.39 10.97 -10.75
N ALA A 61 16.02 11.93 -11.45
CA ALA A 61 17.47 12.03 -11.56
C ALA A 61 18.21 12.22 -10.21
N TYR A 62 17.50 12.64 -9.17
CA TYR A 62 18.02 12.81 -7.81
C TYR A 62 17.61 11.65 -6.89
N GLY A 63 17.11 10.54 -7.43
CA GLY A 63 16.62 9.39 -6.66
C GLY A 63 15.28 9.63 -5.95
N TYR A 64 14.67 10.81 -6.11
CA TYR A 64 13.43 11.17 -5.41
C TYR A 64 12.20 10.51 -6.04
N PHE A 65 11.27 10.06 -5.19
CA PHE A 65 9.94 9.60 -5.58
C PHE A 65 8.88 10.08 -4.58
N GLU A 66 7.64 10.13 -5.05
CA GLU A 66 6.45 10.42 -4.25
C GLU A 66 5.27 9.65 -4.85
N LEU A 67 4.63 8.81 -4.02
CA LEU A 67 3.48 8.00 -4.38
C LEU A 67 2.36 8.24 -3.37
N SER A 68 1.12 8.19 -3.84
CA SER A 68 -0.06 8.21 -2.99
C SER A 68 -1.21 7.49 -3.67
N GLY A 69 -2.03 6.78 -2.92
CA GLY A 69 -3.21 6.13 -3.48
C GLY A 69 -4.24 5.82 -2.41
N TYR A 70 -5.31 5.16 -2.83
CA TYR A 70 -6.42 4.80 -1.96
C TYR A 70 -7.06 3.51 -2.47
N THR A 71 -7.64 2.75 -1.54
CA THR A 71 -8.54 1.65 -1.85
C THR A 71 -9.74 1.68 -0.89
N SER A 72 -10.78 0.90 -1.18
CA SER A 72 -11.99 0.82 -0.35
C SER A 72 -12.14 -0.59 0.20
N GLU A 73 -11.92 -0.72 1.50
CA GLU A 73 -11.87 -2.00 2.21
C GLU A 73 -12.68 -1.96 3.52
N ILE A 74 -13.10 -3.13 3.98
CA ILE A 74 -13.76 -3.27 5.29
C ILE A 74 -12.72 -3.17 6.42
N THR A 75 -11.57 -3.80 6.21
CA THR A 75 -10.40 -3.84 7.09
C THR A 75 -9.59 -2.55 7.01
N THR A 76 -8.56 -2.44 7.84
CA THR A 76 -7.57 -1.36 7.73
C THR A 76 -6.53 -1.78 6.71
N ILE A 77 -6.21 -0.89 5.78
CA ILE A 77 -5.17 -1.09 4.76
C ILE A 77 -3.79 -1.32 5.41
N ASP A 78 -2.93 -2.12 4.77
CA ASP A 78 -1.54 -2.40 5.15
C ASP A 78 -0.57 -1.96 4.02
N PRO A 79 -0.24 -0.65 3.94
CA PRO A 79 0.51 -0.12 2.81
C PRO A 79 1.98 -0.54 2.82
N ILE A 80 2.44 -1.15 1.73
CA ILE A 80 3.84 -1.52 1.52
C ILE A 80 4.46 -0.82 0.29
N LEU A 81 5.68 -0.32 0.46
CA LEU A 81 6.49 0.20 -0.64
C LEU A 81 7.41 -0.90 -1.18
N LYS A 82 7.16 -1.35 -2.41
CA LYS A 82 8.01 -2.30 -3.15
C LYS A 82 8.95 -1.51 -4.08
N ILE A 83 10.25 -1.71 -3.92
CA ILE A 83 11.30 -1.07 -4.71
C ILE A 83 11.98 -2.14 -5.56
N TYR A 84 12.07 -1.94 -6.88
CA TYR A 84 12.63 -2.91 -7.81
C TYR A 84 13.94 -2.36 -8.36
N HIS A 85 15.06 -2.89 -7.88
CA HIS A 85 16.41 -2.47 -8.24
C HIS A 85 17.38 -3.66 -8.21
N ASP A 86 18.48 -3.53 -8.93
CA ASP A 86 19.64 -4.43 -8.96
C ASP A 86 20.89 -3.80 -8.29
N CYS A 87 20.69 -2.68 -7.56
CA CYS A 87 21.78 -2.02 -6.86
C CYS A 87 22.51 -2.98 -5.89
N ASN A 88 23.78 -3.24 -6.18
CA ASN A 88 24.72 -4.02 -5.35
C ASN A 88 24.27 -5.44 -4.98
N ASP A 89 23.34 -6.06 -5.71
CA ASP A 89 22.87 -7.43 -5.42
C ASP A 89 23.73 -8.52 -6.10
N GLY A 90 24.63 -8.12 -7.01
CA GLY A 90 25.56 -9.01 -7.70
C GLY A 90 24.89 -9.90 -8.76
N MET A 91 23.63 -9.68 -9.10
CA MET A 91 22.90 -10.43 -10.13
C MET A 91 22.39 -9.47 -11.20
N MET A 92 23.10 -9.40 -12.34
CA MET A 92 22.56 -8.73 -13.53
C MET A 92 21.42 -9.59 -14.08
N GLU A 93 20.18 -9.10 -14.05
CA GLU A 93 19.11 -9.69 -14.86
C GLU A 93 19.43 -9.40 -16.35
N GLY A 94 19.63 -10.48 -17.12
CA GLY A 94 19.84 -10.45 -18.57
C GLY A 94 18.56 -10.31 -19.37
#